data_AF-A0A3A9K9I7-F1
#
_entry.id   AF-A0A3A9K9I7-F1
#
_cell.length_a   1.000
_cell.length_b   1.000
_cell.length_c   1.000
_cell.angle_alpha   90.00
_cell.angle_beta   90.00
_cell.angle_gamma   90.00
#
_symmetry.space_group_name_H-M   'P 1'
#
loop_
_entity.id
_entity.type
_entity.pdbx_description
1 polymer ?
#
loop_
_entity_poly.entity_id
_entity_poly.type
_entity_poly.pdbx_seq_one_letter_code
_entity_poly.pdbx_strand_id
1 'polypeptide(L)'
;MVKTFKRQVDTVGRIVIPKEIREALDFSQSELEMKILTDNKGIKLSKAKSTTKVSKKLDRYGRLIIPSEIRENLAWNKNMEIEFKLAESFVVLNDRVQVCEFCGNDDSLVDIKSNFLCEKCLDIGNKQKNIKWITPIDSLVSDYIAACERTINSKHTSDIQQAKETGEKIEALLALLKISPEHTLLIKMKEADKLLEKIMETDALSKEFESRNEVAVDVKHAEVYAQMKKFAEKKRKKQDKKLENKLPQIIDNGFVESWEEFKNSEFPSYVASFNFSNNLDEQERSIKEAKEAQKTAVEDQGEESLAVVEVNKQLMFAERRIAVMYDYLDDIQSNTSFKNKAAKYEKEAHQLQKQTSVNNRLTEFEKTRKNLEGKKKHIKAVKQELMEELHK
;
A
#
# COMPACT_ATOMS: atom_id res chain seq x y z
N MET A 1 -2.53 21.76 16.64
CA MET A 1 -2.07 21.67 18.03
C MET A 1 -2.81 22.74 18.81
N VAL A 2 -3.64 22.35 19.76
CA VAL A 2 -4.48 23.30 20.49
C VAL A 2 -3.57 24.20 21.33
N LYS A 3 -3.74 25.53 21.20
CA LYS A 3 -3.03 26.47 22.07
C LYS A 3 -3.69 26.42 23.43
N THR A 4 -2.88 26.08 24.42
CA THR A 4 -3.31 25.90 25.80
C THR A 4 -2.85 27.09 26.64
N PHE A 5 -3.76 27.66 27.42
CA PHE A 5 -3.46 28.77 28.33
C PHE A 5 -3.97 28.45 29.72
N LYS A 6 -3.34 29.00 30.76
CA LYS A 6 -3.74 28.76 32.15
C LYS A 6 -4.06 30.09 32.83
N ARG A 7 -5.19 30.15 33.54
CA ARG A 7 -5.58 31.30 34.38
C ARG A 7 -6.26 30.81 35.64
N GLN A 8 -6.21 31.60 36.69
CA GLN A 8 -6.86 31.28 37.95
C GLN A 8 -8.23 31.96 38.05
N VAL A 9 -9.18 31.27 38.67
CA VAL A 9 -10.46 31.86 39.09
C VAL A 9 -10.22 32.68 40.35
N ASP A 10 -10.62 33.96 40.32
CA ASP A 10 -10.48 34.85 41.47
C ASP A 10 -11.45 34.52 42.61
N THR A 11 -11.34 35.22 43.73
CA THR A 11 -12.15 35.01 44.94
C THR A 11 -13.65 35.26 44.73
N VAL A 12 -14.03 35.94 43.64
CA VAL A 12 -15.40 36.32 43.28
C VAL A 12 -15.93 35.45 42.12
N GLY A 13 -15.13 34.53 41.58
CA GLY A 13 -15.52 33.66 40.48
C GLY A 13 -15.27 34.24 39.08
N ARG A 14 -14.43 35.27 38.95
CA ARG A 14 -14.06 35.85 37.66
C ARG A 14 -12.80 35.17 37.12
N ILE A 15 -12.76 35.01 35.80
CA ILE A 15 -11.59 34.49 35.11
C ILE A 15 -11.24 35.40 33.92
N VAL A 16 -9.94 35.67 33.72
CA VAL A 16 -9.46 36.47 32.59
C VAL A 16 -9.40 35.58 31.36
N ILE A 17 -10.04 35.97 30.25
CA ILE A 17 -9.85 35.28 28.98
C ILE A 17 -8.52 35.75 28.36
N PRO A 18 -7.57 34.85 28.05
CA PRO A 18 -6.30 35.19 27.41
C PRO A 18 -6.49 36.07 26.16
N LYS A 19 -5.57 37.01 25.96
CA LYS A 19 -5.68 38.00 24.87
C LYS A 19 -5.71 37.31 23.50
N GLU A 20 -4.92 36.27 23.36
CA GLU A 20 -4.77 35.42 22.18
C GLU A 20 -6.11 34.77 21.80
N ILE A 21 -6.88 34.30 22.77
CA ILE A 21 -8.21 33.71 22.55
C ILE A 21 -9.22 34.79 22.19
N ARG A 22 -9.15 35.94 22.88
CA ARG A 22 -10.04 37.09 22.60
C ARG A 22 -9.88 37.62 21.20
N GLU A 23 -8.65 37.65 20.69
CA GLU A 23 -8.32 38.06 19.33
C GLU A 23 -8.70 36.97 18.32
N ALA A 24 -8.33 35.72 18.57
CA ALA A 24 -8.60 34.61 17.63
C ALA A 24 -10.09 34.36 17.41
N LEU A 25 -10.91 34.48 18.46
CA LEU A 25 -12.36 34.24 18.39
C LEU A 25 -13.19 35.52 18.37
N ASP A 26 -12.55 36.70 18.34
CA ASP A 26 -13.20 38.01 18.35
C ASP A 26 -14.28 38.15 19.47
N PHE A 27 -13.87 37.85 20.70
CA PHE A 27 -14.74 37.88 21.88
C PHE A 27 -14.87 39.27 22.53
N SER A 28 -13.98 40.21 22.21
CA SER A 28 -13.87 41.48 22.94
C SER A 28 -15.12 42.37 22.84
N GLN A 29 -15.89 42.24 21.76
CA GLN A 29 -17.12 43.02 21.52
C GLN A 29 -18.34 42.13 21.24
N SER A 30 -18.17 40.81 21.29
CA SER A 30 -19.22 39.84 20.97
C SER A 30 -19.99 39.42 22.21
N GLU A 31 -21.28 39.10 22.04
CA GLU A 31 -22.03 38.35 23.04
C GLU A 31 -21.56 36.90 23.04
N LEU A 32 -21.33 36.35 24.24
CA LEU A 32 -20.81 35.00 24.41
C LEU A 32 -21.89 34.08 24.97
N GLU A 33 -21.99 32.91 24.38
CA GLU A 33 -22.77 31.79 24.90
C GLU A 33 -21.86 30.92 25.78
N MET A 34 -22.32 30.64 27.00
CA MET A 34 -21.67 29.75 27.95
C MET A 34 -22.50 28.48 28.10
N LYS A 35 -21.91 27.33 27.74
CA LYS A 35 -22.52 26.01 27.90
C LYS A 35 -21.68 25.15 28.83
N ILE A 36 -22.33 24.43 29.74
CA ILE A 36 -21.69 23.39 30.53
C ILE A 36 -21.53 22.17 29.60
N LEU A 37 -20.36 21.54 29.64
CA LEU A 37 -20.07 20.31 28.90
C LEU A 37 -20.91 19.15 29.45
N THR A 38 -21.25 18.19 28.60
CA THR A 38 -22.20 17.10 28.92
C THR A 38 -21.75 16.19 30.06
N ASP A 39 -20.45 16.17 30.37
CA ASP A 39 -19.86 15.38 31.45
C ASP A 39 -19.60 16.18 32.74
N ASN A 40 -20.07 17.43 32.83
CA ASN A 40 -19.81 18.36 33.93
C ASN A 40 -18.31 18.55 34.23
N LYS A 41 -17.43 18.45 33.23
CA LYS A 41 -16.01 18.72 33.45
C LYS A 41 -15.57 20.09 32.99
N GLY A 42 -16.37 20.85 32.23
CA GLY A 42 -15.94 22.18 31.83
C GLY A 42 -17.01 23.07 31.25
N ILE A 43 -16.55 24.21 30.74
CA ILE A 43 -17.36 25.26 30.13
C ILE A 43 -16.92 25.46 28.69
N LYS A 44 -17.85 25.31 27.75
CA LYS A 44 -17.69 25.77 26.36
C LYS A 44 -18.15 27.20 26.24
N LEU A 45 -17.26 28.05 25.71
CA LEU A 45 -17.52 29.46 25.46
C LEU A 45 -17.40 29.73 23.95
N SER A 46 -18.47 30.23 23.33
CA SER A 46 -18.54 30.55 21.90
C SER A 46 -19.28 31.86 21.67
N LYS A 47 -19.21 32.43 20.46
CA LYS A 47 -20.08 33.57 20.11
C LYS A 47 -21.55 33.15 20.17
N ALA A 48 -22.40 33.98 20.78
CA ALA A 48 -23.84 33.74 20.84
C ALA A 48 -24.46 33.86 19.44
N LYS A 49 -25.36 32.93 19.11
CA LYS A 49 -26.23 33.06 17.93
C LYS A 49 -27.39 34.00 18.27
N SER A 50 -27.99 34.68 17.28
CA SER A 50 -28.95 35.78 17.51
C SER A 50 -30.25 35.40 18.27
N THR A 51 -30.42 34.14 18.67
CA THR A 51 -31.61 33.57 19.30
C THR A 51 -31.39 33.07 20.74
N THR A 52 -30.21 33.20 21.33
CA THR A 52 -29.92 32.71 22.69
C THR A 52 -30.27 33.70 23.80
N LYS A 53 -31.19 33.32 24.71
CA LYS A 53 -31.65 34.13 25.86
C LYS A 53 -30.62 34.34 26.98
N VAL A 54 -29.48 33.64 26.96
CA VAL A 54 -28.47 33.67 28.03
C VAL A 54 -27.11 34.03 27.44
N SER A 55 -26.92 35.30 27.10
CA SER A 55 -25.63 35.82 26.66
C SER A 55 -24.85 36.48 27.80
N LYS A 56 -23.52 36.36 27.76
CA LYS A 56 -22.58 36.99 28.69
C LYS A 56 -21.63 37.91 27.92
N LYS A 57 -21.21 39.02 28.53
CA LYS A 57 -20.20 39.94 27.97
C LYS A 57 -18.94 39.91 28.82
N LEU A 58 -17.80 40.06 28.17
CA LEU A 58 -16.54 40.31 28.84
C LEU A 58 -16.51 41.74 29.38
N ASP A 59 -15.84 41.95 30.50
CA ASP A 59 -15.60 43.31 30.99
C ASP A 59 -14.45 44.01 30.22
N ARG A 60 -14.18 45.28 30.57
CA ARG A 60 -13.12 46.09 29.94
C ARG A 60 -11.70 45.50 30.05
N TYR A 61 -11.50 44.50 30.91
CA TYR A 61 -10.22 43.80 31.10
C TYR A 61 -10.24 42.38 30.51
N GLY A 62 -11.32 41.98 29.83
CA GLY A 62 -11.47 40.64 29.27
C GLY A 62 -11.83 39.57 30.31
N ARG A 63 -12.40 39.95 31.46
CA ARG A 63 -12.84 39.01 32.51
C ARG A 63 -14.27 38.53 32.26
N LEU A 64 -14.50 37.25 32.51
CA LEU A 64 -15.80 36.59 32.49
C LEU A 64 -16.19 36.16 33.91
N ILE A 65 -17.43 36.41 34.32
CA ILE A 65 -17.96 35.96 35.61
C ILE A 65 -18.56 34.57 35.43
N ILE A 66 -18.09 33.61 36.22
CA ILE A 66 -18.66 32.26 36.28
C ILE A 66 -19.63 32.20 37.48
N PRO A 67 -20.94 31.97 37.25
CA PRO A 67 -21.94 31.85 38.32
C PRO A 67 -21.53 30.82 39.37
N SER A 68 -21.93 31.04 40.64
CA SER A 68 -21.62 30.13 41.75
C SER A 68 -22.13 28.72 41.50
N GLU A 69 -23.33 28.56 40.97
CA GLU A 69 -23.94 27.26 40.63
C GLU A 69 -23.07 26.45 39.65
N ILE A 70 -22.53 27.10 38.61
CA ILE A 70 -21.63 26.44 37.65
C ILE A 70 -20.30 26.09 38.32
N ARG A 71 -19.75 26.98 39.16
CA ARG A 71 -18.50 26.71 39.88
C ARG A 71 -18.64 25.55 40.87
N GLU A 72 -19.77 25.44 41.56
CA GLU A 72 -20.06 24.34 42.48
C GLU A 72 -20.21 23.01 41.73
N ASN A 73 -20.95 23.01 40.60
CA ASN A 73 -21.12 21.81 39.77
C ASN A 73 -19.79 21.30 39.18
N LEU A 74 -18.86 22.19 38.85
CA LEU A 74 -17.54 21.85 38.31
C LEU A 74 -16.46 21.68 39.39
N ALA A 75 -16.80 21.85 40.68
CA ALA A 75 -15.85 21.88 41.80
C ALA A 75 -14.69 22.91 41.63
N TRP A 76 -14.95 24.02 40.94
CA TRP A 76 -13.97 25.09 40.72
C TRP A 76 -13.82 25.99 41.95
N ASN A 77 -12.84 25.63 42.78
CA ASN A 77 -12.52 26.34 44.01
C ASN A 77 -11.76 27.65 43.77
N LYS A 78 -11.67 28.50 44.80
CA LYS A 78 -10.90 29.75 44.75
C LYS A 78 -9.43 29.46 44.42
N ASN A 79 -8.84 30.27 43.53
CA ASN A 79 -7.46 30.14 43.05
C ASN A 79 -7.16 28.85 42.26
N MET A 80 -8.18 28.10 41.83
CA MET A 80 -7.98 26.94 40.98
C MET A 80 -7.46 27.36 39.61
N GLU A 81 -6.45 26.66 39.11
CA GLU A 81 -5.93 26.85 37.77
C GLU A 81 -6.87 26.20 36.75
N ILE A 82 -7.40 27.01 35.85
CA ILE A 82 -8.27 26.59 34.77
C ILE A 82 -7.51 26.74 33.47
N GLU A 83 -7.55 25.67 32.70
CA GLU A 83 -6.92 25.57 31.41
C GLU A 83 -7.91 25.94 30.30
N PHE A 84 -7.42 26.69 29.33
CA PHE A 84 -8.15 27.16 28.15
C PHE A 84 -7.61 26.44 26.93
N LYS A 85 -8.48 25.71 26.24
CA LYS A 85 -8.17 25.06 24.96
C LYS A 85 -8.91 25.77 23.83
N LEU A 86 -8.15 26.42 22.96
CA LEU A 86 -8.67 27.13 21.78
C LEU A 86 -8.96 26.13 20.64
N ALA A 87 -10.23 26.01 20.27
CA ALA A 87 -10.67 25.35 19.03
C ALA A 87 -10.95 26.40 17.94
N GLU A 88 -11.30 25.97 16.72
CA GLU A 88 -11.49 26.88 15.58
C GLU A 88 -12.56 27.96 15.80
N SER A 89 -13.64 27.64 16.52
CA SER A 89 -14.81 28.54 16.69
C SER A 89 -15.25 28.75 18.14
N PHE A 90 -14.56 28.13 19.10
CA PHE A 90 -14.90 28.21 20.52
C PHE A 90 -13.67 27.96 21.39
N VAL A 91 -13.80 28.23 22.68
CA VAL A 91 -12.80 27.90 23.69
C VAL A 91 -13.44 27.05 24.78
N VAL A 92 -12.69 26.06 25.26
CA VAL A 92 -13.09 25.23 26.40
C VAL A 92 -12.28 25.66 27.61
N LEU A 93 -12.97 25.92 28.72
CA LEU A 93 -12.40 26.18 30.04
C LEU A 93 -12.62 24.92 30.90
N ASN A 94 -11.56 24.35 31.44
CA ASN A 94 -11.65 23.13 32.26
C ASN A 94 -10.47 23.06 33.24
N ASP A 95 -10.67 22.53 34.44
CA ASP A 95 -9.61 22.26 35.42
C ASP A 95 -8.77 21.03 35.05
N ARG A 96 -9.32 20.12 34.25
CA ARG A 96 -8.66 18.99 33.56
C ARG A 96 -9.30 18.77 32.20
N VAL A 97 -8.80 19.43 31.15
CA VAL A 97 -9.48 19.46 29.85
C VAL A 97 -9.53 18.09 29.17
N GLN A 98 -10.63 17.37 29.37
CA GLN A 98 -11.01 16.19 28.61
C GLN A 98 -11.85 16.64 27.41
N VAL A 99 -11.18 17.11 26.36
CA VAL A 99 -11.83 17.38 25.06
C VAL A 99 -10.96 16.85 23.95
N CYS A 100 -11.60 16.57 22.82
CA CYS A 100 -10.93 16.18 21.59
C CYS A 100 -9.86 17.21 21.21
N GLU A 101 -8.62 16.74 21.04
CA GLU A 101 -7.46 17.57 20.69
C GLU A 101 -7.56 18.19 19.29
N PHE A 102 -8.46 17.72 18.42
CA PHE A 102 -8.64 18.30 17.08
C PHE A 102 -9.83 19.24 16.98
N CYS A 103 -11.01 18.83 17.47
CA CYS A 103 -12.24 19.60 17.26
C CYS A 103 -12.82 20.23 18.54
N GLY A 104 -12.26 19.93 19.72
CA GLY A 104 -12.73 20.44 21.01
C GLY A 104 -14.07 19.87 21.50
N ASN A 105 -14.60 18.83 20.85
CA ASN A 105 -15.78 18.10 21.32
C ASN A 105 -15.49 17.40 22.65
N ASP A 106 -16.49 17.29 23.51
CA ASP A 106 -16.44 16.66 24.83
C ASP A 106 -17.18 15.32 24.90
N ASP A 107 -17.92 14.97 23.84
CA ASP A 107 -18.68 13.73 23.73
C ASP A 107 -17.87 12.61 23.05
N SER A 108 -18.16 11.36 23.44
CA SER A 108 -17.52 10.11 23.00
C SER A 108 -15.99 10.20 22.91
N LEU A 109 -15.34 10.57 24.01
CA LEU A 109 -13.89 10.71 24.07
C LEU A 109 -13.17 9.40 24.33
N VAL A 110 -12.14 9.14 23.53
CA VAL A 110 -11.18 8.06 23.68
C VAL A 110 -9.85 8.66 24.16
N ASP A 111 -9.27 8.06 25.19
CA ASP A 111 -7.94 8.43 25.69
C ASP A 111 -6.85 7.86 24.77
N ILE A 112 -5.97 8.75 24.29
CA ILE A 112 -4.82 8.39 23.45
C ILE A 112 -3.56 9.04 24.05
N LYS A 113 -2.80 8.22 24.79
CA LYS A 113 -1.59 8.59 25.53
C LYS A 113 -1.83 9.64 26.62
N SER A 114 -1.80 10.92 26.25
CA SER A 114 -1.96 12.06 27.17
C SER A 114 -3.00 13.06 26.67
N ASN A 115 -3.74 12.72 25.61
CA ASN A 115 -4.73 13.56 24.95
C ASN A 115 -6.02 12.77 24.74
N PHE A 116 -7.12 13.47 24.47
CA PHE A 116 -8.41 12.84 24.14
C PHE A 116 -8.76 13.06 22.67
N LEU A 117 -9.44 12.09 22.07
CA LEU A 117 -9.95 12.14 20.70
C LEU A 117 -11.42 11.73 20.70
N CYS A 118 -12.31 12.51 20.07
CA CYS A 118 -13.70 12.07 19.93
C CYS A 118 -13.85 11.05 18.78
N GLU A 119 -14.84 10.17 18.88
CA GLU A 119 -15.18 9.18 17.85
C GLU A 119 -15.28 9.80 16.45
N LYS A 120 -15.91 10.97 16.29
CA LYS A 120 -16.02 11.65 14.99
C LYS A 120 -14.66 11.96 14.36
N CYS A 121 -13.71 12.46 15.15
CA CYS A 121 -12.37 12.77 14.65
C CYS A 121 -11.56 11.49 14.38
N LEU A 122 -11.77 10.44 15.19
CA LEU A 122 -11.18 9.13 14.95
C LEU A 122 -11.69 8.53 13.62
N ASP A 123 -13.00 8.59 13.36
CA ASP A 123 -13.61 8.10 12.12
C ASP A 123 -13.12 8.87 10.89
N ILE A 124 -13.02 10.19 10.97
CA ILE A 124 -12.45 11.01 9.89
C ILE A 124 -11.00 10.59 9.64
N GLY A 125 -10.21 10.42 10.71
CA GLY A 125 -8.82 9.94 10.60
C GLY A 125 -8.72 8.57 9.93
N ASN A 126 -9.58 7.62 10.32
CA ASN A 126 -9.63 6.27 9.74
C ASN A 126 -10.04 6.32 8.26
N LYS A 127 -11.03 7.15 7.90
CA LYS A 127 -11.42 7.36 6.49
C LYS A 127 -10.28 7.95 5.67
N GLN A 128 -9.56 8.94 6.20
CA GLN A 128 -8.39 9.51 5.52
C GLN A 128 -7.25 8.49 5.38
N LYS A 129 -7.01 7.66 6.40
CA LYS A 129 -6.07 6.53 6.31
C LYS A 129 -6.50 5.58 5.19
N ASN A 130 -7.77 5.23 5.11
CA ASN A 130 -8.31 4.35 4.08
C ASN A 130 -8.13 4.93 2.67
N ILE A 131 -8.52 6.19 2.45
CA ILE A 131 -8.42 6.90 1.16
C ILE A 131 -6.99 6.89 0.63
N LYS A 132 -5.99 7.12 1.49
CA LYS A 132 -4.57 7.10 1.08
C LYS A 132 -4.13 5.76 0.48
N TRP A 133 -4.70 4.67 0.95
CA TRP A 133 -4.38 3.32 0.48
C TRP A 133 -5.23 2.94 -0.73
N ILE A 134 -6.55 3.14 -0.65
CA ILE A 134 -7.45 2.60 -1.66
C ILE A 134 -7.39 3.36 -2.97
N THR A 135 -7.25 4.69 -2.96
CA THR A 135 -7.25 5.52 -4.18
C THR A 135 -6.17 5.09 -5.19
N PRO A 136 -4.87 4.95 -4.82
CA PRO A 136 -3.86 4.50 -5.77
C PRO A 136 -4.07 3.03 -6.20
N ILE A 137 -4.52 2.16 -5.31
CA ILE A 137 -4.78 0.74 -5.66
C ILE A 137 -5.96 0.63 -6.63
N ASP A 138 -7.02 1.41 -6.43
CA ASP A 138 -8.20 1.47 -7.30
C ASP A 138 -7.84 1.95 -8.72
N SER A 139 -6.95 2.95 -8.81
CA SER A 139 -6.37 3.36 -10.09
C SER A 139 -5.58 2.24 -10.74
N LEU A 140 -4.72 1.54 -9.99
CA LEU A 140 -3.95 0.41 -10.51
C LEU A 140 -4.85 -0.72 -11.00
N VAL A 141 -5.93 -1.05 -10.28
CA VAL A 141 -6.90 -2.08 -10.70
C VAL A 141 -7.61 -1.65 -11.99
N SER A 142 -7.98 -0.38 -12.10
CA SER A 142 -8.56 0.17 -13.33
C SER A 142 -7.58 0.07 -14.51
N ASP A 143 -6.32 0.43 -14.29
CA ASP A 143 -5.25 0.33 -15.29
C ASP A 143 -4.98 -1.13 -15.69
N TYR A 144 -5.04 -2.05 -14.74
CA TYR A 144 -4.90 -3.49 -14.96
C TYR A 144 -6.01 -4.04 -15.84
N ILE A 145 -7.28 -3.74 -15.53
CA ILE A 145 -8.43 -4.15 -16.32
C ILE A 145 -8.28 -3.63 -17.76
N ALA A 146 -7.98 -2.34 -17.92
CA ALA A 146 -7.76 -1.75 -19.24
C ALA A 146 -6.57 -2.38 -19.99
N ALA A 147 -5.49 -2.72 -19.28
CA ALA A 147 -4.35 -3.42 -19.87
C ALA A 147 -4.74 -4.83 -20.33
N CYS A 148 -5.47 -5.60 -19.51
CA CYS A 148 -6.02 -6.90 -19.88
C CYS A 148 -6.88 -6.83 -21.15
N GLU A 149 -7.77 -5.83 -21.26
CA GLU A 149 -8.56 -5.61 -22.46
C GLU A 149 -7.69 -5.34 -23.71
N ARG A 150 -6.66 -4.49 -23.57
CA ARG A 150 -5.72 -4.22 -24.68
C ARG A 150 -4.98 -5.47 -25.14
N THR A 151 -4.62 -6.38 -24.22
CA THR A 151 -3.94 -7.63 -24.59
C THR A 151 -4.75 -8.49 -25.57
N ILE A 152 -6.08 -8.46 -25.46
CA ILE A 152 -6.99 -9.22 -26.33
C ILE A 152 -7.06 -8.57 -27.72
N ASN A 153 -7.05 -7.23 -27.77
CA ASN A 153 -7.23 -6.45 -29.00
C ASN A 153 -5.94 -6.35 -29.84
N SER A 154 -4.81 -6.00 -29.22
CA SER A 154 -3.56 -5.67 -29.93
C SER A 154 -2.61 -6.87 -30.06
N LYS A 155 -2.61 -7.75 -29.05
CA LYS A 155 -1.65 -8.85 -28.84
C LYS A 155 -0.18 -8.40 -28.85
N HIS A 156 0.08 -7.12 -28.66
CA HIS A 156 1.45 -6.61 -28.56
C HIS A 156 2.08 -7.05 -27.25
N THR A 157 3.33 -7.52 -27.31
CA THR A 157 4.09 -7.95 -26.12
C THR A 157 4.17 -6.84 -25.06
N SER A 158 4.16 -5.56 -25.45
CA SER A 158 4.15 -4.42 -24.52
C SER A 158 2.88 -4.35 -23.66
N ASP A 159 1.70 -4.59 -24.25
CA ASP A 159 0.43 -4.57 -23.49
C ASP A 159 0.37 -5.74 -22.50
N ILE A 160 0.90 -6.90 -22.89
CA ILE A 160 0.99 -8.08 -22.03
C ILE A 160 1.97 -7.84 -20.87
N GLN A 161 3.12 -7.24 -21.16
CA GLN A 161 4.09 -6.85 -20.15
C GLN A 161 3.46 -5.87 -19.15
N GLN A 162 2.78 -4.84 -19.64
CA GLN A 162 2.11 -3.86 -18.79
C GLN A 162 1.05 -4.52 -17.91
N ALA A 163 0.18 -5.36 -18.48
CA ALA A 163 -0.84 -6.08 -17.70
C ALA A 163 -0.20 -6.93 -16.59
N LYS A 164 0.88 -7.66 -16.90
CA LYS A 164 1.57 -8.50 -15.91
C LYS A 164 2.22 -7.68 -14.80
N GLU A 165 2.93 -6.61 -15.15
CA GLU A 165 3.59 -5.74 -14.17
C GLU A 165 2.58 -5.05 -13.26
N THR A 166 1.49 -4.53 -13.82
CA THR A 166 0.42 -3.91 -13.01
C THR A 166 -0.25 -4.93 -12.09
N GLY A 167 -0.52 -6.15 -12.59
CA GLY A 167 -1.05 -7.25 -11.78
C GLY A 167 -0.15 -7.60 -10.59
N GLU A 168 1.16 -7.79 -10.84
CA GLU A 168 2.16 -8.07 -9.80
C GLU A 168 2.23 -6.96 -8.76
N LYS A 169 2.12 -5.68 -9.18
CA LYS A 169 2.10 -4.54 -8.26
C LYS A 169 0.88 -4.58 -7.34
N ILE A 170 -0.31 -4.84 -7.88
CA ILE A 170 -1.54 -4.95 -7.08
C ILE A 170 -1.40 -6.11 -6.09
N GLU A 171 -0.99 -7.30 -6.54
CA GLU A 171 -0.82 -8.46 -5.67
C GLU A 171 0.17 -8.17 -4.53
N ALA A 172 1.29 -7.50 -4.83
CA ALA A 172 2.28 -7.10 -3.83
C ALA A 172 1.70 -6.14 -2.76
N LEU A 173 0.91 -5.15 -3.18
CA LEU A 173 0.26 -4.20 -2.28
C LEU A 173 -0.84 -4.86 -1.43
N LEU A 174 -1.64 -5.75 -2.01
CA LEU A 174 -2.66 -6.47 -1.26
C LEU A 174 -2.04 -7.48 -0.27
N ALA A 175 -0.94 -8.13 -0.67
CA ALA A 175 -0.17 -8.99 0.24
C ALA A 175 0.45 -8.21 1.41
N LEU A 176 0.87 -6.95 1.19
CA LEU A 176 1.33 -6.07 2.27
C LEU A 176 0.24 -5.84 3.31
N LEU A 177 -1.00 -5.66 2.86
CA LEU A 177 -2.16 -5.50 3.73
C LEU A 177 -2.62 -6.82 4.39
N LYS A 178 -1.82 -7.89 4.26
CA LYS A 178 -2.07 -9.24 4.78
C LYS A 178 -3.39 -9.85 4.29
N ILE A 179 -3.80 -9.49 3.08
CA ILE A 179 -4.94 -10.12 2.42
C ILE A 179 -4.52 -11.54 2.03
N SER A 180 -5.36 -12.51 2.37
CA SER A 180 -5.05 -13.93 2.18
C SER A 180 -4.88 -14.25 0.68
N PRO A 181 -3.88 -15.05 0.31
CA PRO A 181 -3.66 -15.46 -1.08
C PRO A 181 -4.82 -16.30 -1.66
N GLU A 182 -5.72 -16.80 -0.82
CA GLU A 182 -6.95 -17.52 -1.14
C GLU A 182 -8.16 -16.59 -1.32
N HIS A 183 -8.00 -15.28 -1.16
CA HIS A 183 -9.06 -14.32 -1.43
C HIS A 183 -9.51 -14.40 -2.90
N THR A 184 -10.82 -14.37 -3.15
CA THR A 184 -11.42 -14.59 -4.48
C THR A 184 -10.82 -13.69 -5.57
N LEU A 185 -10.59 -12.40 -5.26
CA LEU A 185 -9.94 -11.46 -6.18
C LEU A 185 -8.53 -11.90 -6.55
N LEU A 186 -7.71 -12.28 -5.57
CA LEU A 186 -6.32 -12.69 -5.79
C LEU A 186 -6.26 -14.03 -6.53
N ILE A 187 -7.23 -14.93 -6.33
CA ILE A 187 -7.33 -16.16 -7.13
C ILE A 187 -7.54 -15.81 -8.61
N LYS A 188 -8.52 -14.95 -8.93
CA LYS A 188 -8.77 -14.50 -10.31
C LYS A 188 -7.54 -13.82 -10.91
N MET A 189 -6.89 -12.92 -10.19
CA MET A 189 -5.66 -12.25 -10.65
C MET A 189 -4.53 -13.25 -10.95
N LYS A 190 -4.28 -14.21 -10.05
CA LYS A 190 -3.29 -15.28 -10.28
C LYS A 190 -3.59 -16.13 -11.50
N GLU A 191 -4.87 -16.41 -11.77
CA GLU A 191 -5.28 -17.14 -12.97
C GLU A 191 -5.01 -16.36 -14.26
N ALA A 192 -5.32 -15.05 -14.26
CA ALA A 192 -5.01 -14.16 -15.36
C ALA A 192 -3.49 -14.02 -15.58
N ASP A 193 -2.75 -13.81 -14.50
CA ASP A 193 -1.29 -13.69 -14.50
C ASP A 193 -0.61 -14.94 -15.07
N LYS A 194 -1.13 -16.13 -14.77
CA LYS A 194 -0.64 -17.40 -15.34
C LYS A 194 -0.86 -17.51 -16.84
N LEU A 195 -1.86 -16.83 -17.41
CA LEU A 195 -2.06 -16.76 -18.86
C LEU A 195 -1.04 -15.80 -19.49
N LEU A 196 -0.86 -14.63 -18.89
CA LEU A 196 0.09 -13.60 -19.33
C LEU A 196 1.54 -14.10 -19.27
N GLU A 197 1.93 -14.73 -18.14
CA GLU A 197 3.28 -15.28 -17.91
C GLU A 197 3.65 -16.29 -18.99
N LYS A 198 2.76 -17.22 -19.34
CA LYS A 198 3.02 -18.24 -20.38
C LYS A 198 3.28 -17.63 -21.74
N ILE A 199 2.67 -16.50 -22.03
CA ILE A 199 2.90 -15.78 -23.27
C ILE A 199 4.28 -15.13 -23.24
N MET A 200 4.58 -14.40 -22.17
CA MET A 200 5.89 -13.75 -21.99
C MET A 200 7.03 -14.77 -22.05
N GLU A 201 6.88 -15.94 -21.42
CA GLU A 201 7.84 -17.05 -21.51
C GLU A 201 8.06 -17.49 -22.96
N THR A 202 6.99 -17.62 -23.76
CA THR A 202 7.11 -18.01 -25.17
C THR A 202 7.73 -16.93 -26.04
N ASP A 203 7.43 -15.66 -25.78
CA ASP A 203 8.04 -14.52 -26.49
C ASP A 203 9.54 -14.42 -26.19
N ALA A 204 9.91 -14.53 -24.90
CA ALA A 204 11.31 -14.54 -24.46
C ALA A 204 12.09 -15.69 -25.11
N LEU A 205 11.51 -16.90 -25.11
CA LEU A 205 12.13 -18.07 -25.74
C LEU A 205 12.30 -17.90 -27.25
N SER A 206 11.31 -17.33 -27.93
CA SER A 206 11.37 -17.09 -29.37
C SER A 206 12.48 -16.10 -29.73
N LYS A 207 12.53 -14.96 -29.03
CA LYS A 207 13.55 -13.92 -29.24
C LYS A 207 14.96 -14.44 -28.97
N GLU A 208 15.12 -15.21 -27.90
CA GLU A 208 16.41 -15.81 -27.53
C GLU A 208 16.96 -16.72 -28.64
N PHE A 209 16.14 -17.66 -29.13
CA PHE A 209 16.58 -18.58 -30.18
C PHE A 209 16.75 -17.90 -31.53
N GLU A 210 16.03 -16.81 -31.79
CA GLU A 210 16.28 -15.94 -32.93
C GLU A 210 17.67 -15.30 -32.87
N SER A 211 17.99 -14.62 -31.77
CA SER A 211 19.31 -13.99 -31.60
C SER A 211 20.45 -15.01 -31.68
N ARG A 212 20.28 -16.21 -31.14
CA ARG A 212 21.28 -17.29 -31.24
C ARG A 212 21.46 -17.80 -32.65
N ASN A 213 20.37 -17.96 -33.38
CA ASN A 213 20.41 -18.38 -34.79
C ASN A 213 21.20 -17.36 -35.64
N GLU A 214 21.04 -16.06 -35.36
CA GLU A 214 21.75 -14.99 -36.08
C GLU A 214 23.27 -15.00 -35.84
N VAL A 215 23.73 -15.39 -34.65
CA VAL A 215 25.17 -15.39 -34.30
C VAL A 215 25.83 -16.76 -34.39
N ALA A 216 25.08 -17.82 -34.71
CA ALA A 216 25.59 -19.18 -34.75
C ALA A 216 26.60 -19.38 -35.89
N VAL A 217 27.84 -19.75 -35.52
CA VAL A 217 28.91 -20.06 -36.50
C VAL A 217 28.70 -21.44 -37.14
N ASP A 218 28.23 -22.42 -36.37
CA ASP A 218 27.91 -23.76 -36.88
C ASP A 218 26.50 -23.79 -37.48
N VAL A 219 26.43 -24.06 -38.79
CA VAL A 219 25.16 -24.14 -39.56
C VAL A 219 24.18 -25.15 -38.97
N LYS A 220 24.67 -26.25 -38.38
CA LYS A 220 23.82 -27.26 -37.74
C LYS A 220 23.32 -26.82 -36.37
N HIS A 221 24.03 -25.94 -35.67
CA HIS A 221 23.50 -25.31 -34.45
C HIS A 221 22.44 -24.27 -34.82
N ALA A 222 22.70 -23.44 -35.84
CA ALA A 222 21.73 -22.51 -36.39
C ALA A 222 20.41 -23.21 -36.78
N GLU A 223 20.51 -24.38 -37.43
CA GLU A 223 19.35 -25.21 -37.79
C GLU A 223 18.54 -25.68 -36.56
N VAL A 224 19.21 -26.06 -35.47
CA VAL A 224 18.55 -26.43 -34.20
C VAL A 224 17.88 -25.20 -33.55
N TYR A 225 18.55 -24.05 -33.52
CA TYR A 225 17.98 -22.81 -32.98
C TYR A 225 16.76 -22.34 -33.77
N ALA A 226 16.81 -22.41 -35.11
CA ALA A 226 15.68 -22.10 -35.97
C ALA A 226 14.46 -23.01 -35.71
N GLN A 227 14.70 -24.31 -35.47
CA GLN A 227 13.62 -25.22 -35.08
C GLN A 227 13.03 -24.86 -33.72
N MET A 228 13.87 -24.57 -32.73
CA MET A 228 13.42 -24.14 -31.40
C MET A 228 12.59 -22.86 -31.44
N LYS A 229 12.99 -21.86 -32.24
CA LYS A 229 12.20 -20.65 -32.51
C LYS A 229 10.81 -21.00 -33.06
N LYS A 230 10.74 -21.85 -34.10
CA LYS A 230 9.45 -22.30 -34.68
C LYS A 230 8.57 -23.03 -33.65
N PHE A 231 9.16 -23.82 -32.76
CA PHE A 231 8.42 -24.45 -31.66
C PHE A 231 7.84 -23.41 -30.70
N ALA A 232 8.63 -22.41 -30.31
CA ALA A 232 8.20 -21.31 -29.46
C ALA A 232 7.04 -20.52 -30.09
N GLU A 233 7.15 -20.14 -31.36
CA GLU A 233 6.09 -19.44 -32.12
C GLU A 233 4.80 -20.27 -32.21
N LYS A 234 4.91 -21.58 -32.43
CA LYS A 234 3.73 -22.48 -32.45
C LYS A 234 3.08 -22.58 -31.08
N LYS A 235 3.87 -22.61 -30.00
CA LYS A 235 3.38 -22.61 -28.61
C LYS A 235 2.72 -21.27 -28.28
N ARG A 236 3.33 -20.15 -28.68
CA ARG A 236 2.80 -18.78 -28.55
C ARG A 236 1.39 -18.67 -29.13
N LYS A 237 1.19 -19.12 -30.38
CA LYS A 237 -0.14 -19.15 -31.03
C LYS A 237 -1.18 -19.96 -30.25
N LYS A 238 -0.77 -21.02 -29.55
CA LYS A 238 -1.68 -21.80 -28.69
C LYS A 238 -2.01 -21.05 -27.39
N GLN A 239 -1.06 -20.30 -26.84
CA GLN A 239 -1.31 -19.49 -25.63
C GLN A 239 -2.17 -18.27 -25.96
N ASP A 240 -2.01 -17.63 -27.14
CA ASP A 240 -2.90 -16.56 -27.62
C ASP A 240 -4.36 -17.00 -27.57
N LYS A 241 -4.66 -18.13 -28.21
CA LYS A 241 -6.03 -18.69 -28.21
C LYS A 241 -6.54 -18.96 -26.79
N LYS A 242 -5.66 -19.33 -25.85
CA LYS A 242 -6.07 -19.54 -24.45
C LYS A 242 -6.33 -18.22 -23.74
N LEU A 243 -5.49 -17.21 -23.97
CA LEU A 243 -5.65 -15.87 -23.42
C LEU A 243 -6.97 -15.25 -23.91
N GLU A 244 -7.19 -15.24 -25.22
CA GLU A 244 -8.41 -14.71 -25.86
C GLU A 244 -9.68 -15.34 -25.30
N ASN A 245 -9.67 -16.65 -25.06
CA ASN A 245 -10.85 -17.35 -24.57
C ASN A 245 -11.06 -17.22 -23.06
N LYS A 246 -9.97 -17.22 -22.27
CA LYS A 246 -10.07 -17.34 -20.81
C LYS A 246 -9.94 -16.01 -20.07
N LEU A 247 -9.10 -15.08 -20.53
CA LEU A 247 -8.88 -13.82 -19.83
C LEU A 247 -10.18 -13.01 -19.65
N PRO A 248 -11.07 -12.89 -20.66
CA PRO A 248 -12.35 -12.18 -20.49
C PRO A 248 -13.34 -12.89 -19.54
N GLN A 249 -13.12 -14.17 -19.24
CA GLN A 249 -13.94 -14.93 -18.29
C GLN A 249 -13.42 -14.78 -16.85
N ILE A 250 -12.15 -14.40 -16.70
CA ILE A 250 -11.49 -14.23 -15.41
C ILE A 250 -11.62 -12.78 -14.95
N ILE A 251 -11.23 -11.83 -15.83
CA ILE A 251 -11.33 -10.39 -15.62
C ILE A 251 -12.60 -9.92 -16.33
N ASP A 252 -13.73 -10.33 -15.76
CA ASP A 252 -15.08 -10.07 -16.25
C ASP A 252 -15.78 -8.98 -15.43
N ASN A 253 -17.04 -8.65 -15.77
CA ASN A 253 -17.83 -7.72 -14.95
C ASN A 253 -17.97 -8.20 -13.49
N GLY A 254 -18.01 -9.52 -13.27
CA GLY A 254 -18.04 -10.09 -11.92
C GLY A 254 -16.76 -9.80 -11.12
N PHE A 255 -15.58 -9.73 -11.76
CA PHE A 255 -14.34 -9.27 -11.12
C PHE A 255 -14.45 -7.80 -10.71
N VAL A 256 -14.98 -6.93 -11.57
CA VAL A 256 -15.16 -5.50 -11.29
C VAL A 256 -16.12 -5.30 -10.12
N GLU A 257 -17.26 -5.99 -10.12
CA GLU A 257 -18.23 -5.96 -9.01
C GLU A 257 -17.62 -6.46 -7.70
N SER A 258 -16.86 -7.56 -7.75
CA SER A 258 -16.15 -8.09 -6.57
C SER A 258 -15.12 -7.09 -6.04
N TRP A 259 -14.44 -6.35 -6.93
CA TRP A 259 -13.49 -5.31 -6.53
C TRP A 259 -14.18 -4.14 -5.84
N GLU A 260 -15.31 -3.68 -6.38
CA GLU A 260 -16.11 -2.61 -5.77
C GLU A 260 -16.66 -3.02 -4.40
N GLU A 261 -17.15 -4.25 -4.25
CA GLU A 261 -17.60 -4.77 -2.96
C GLU A 261 -16.45 -4.83 -1.94
N PHE A 262 -15.33 -5.43 -2.34
CA PHE A 262 -14.13 -5.53 -1.50
C PHE A 262 -13.64 -4.16 -1.02
N LYS A 263 -13.53 -3.20 -1.94
CA LYS A 263 -13.11 -1.81 -1.67
C LYS A 263 -13.96 -1.14 -0.60
N ASN A 264 -15.28 -1.34 -0.65
CA ASN A 264 -16.22 -0.63 0.22
C ASN A 264 -16.49 -1.37 1.55
N SER A 265 -16.44 -2.70 1.56
CA SER A 265 -16.92 -3.51 2.68
C SER A 265 -15.80 -4.16 3.48
N GLU A 266 -14.72 -4.58 2.83
CA GLU A 266 -13.67 -5.39 3.47
C GLU A 266 -12.39 -4.59 3.69
N PHE A 267 -11.91 -3.90 2.66
CA PHE A 267 -10.66 -3.15 2.64
C PHE A 267 -10.43 -2.22 3.85
N PRO A 268 -11.43 -1.47 4.36
CA PRO A 268 -11.24 -0.59 5.51
C PRO A 268 -10.73 -1.32 6.77
N SER A 269 -11.12 -2.58 6.98
CA SER A 269 -10.73 -3.39 8.14
C SER A 269 -9.25 -3.78 8.10
N TYR A 270 -8.74 -4.13 6.92
CA TYR A 270 -7.33 -4.44 6.70
C TYR A 270 -6.47 -3.21 7.00
N VAL A 271 -6.86 -2.04 6.47
CA VAL A 271 -6.12 -0.79 6.68
C VAL A 271 -6.19 -0.30 8.12
N ALA A 272 -7.32 -0.47 8.82
CA ALA A 272 -7.47 -0.03 10.21
C ALA A 272 -6.39 -0.64 11.12
N SER A 273 -6.19 -1.96 11.02
CA SER A 273 -5.22 -2.72 11.82
C SER A 273 -3.77 -2.62 11.31
N PHE A 274 -3.57 -2.12 10.09
CA PHE A 274 -2.28 -2.11 9.43
C PHE A 274 -1.27 -1.18 10.13
N ASN A 275 -0.13 -1.76 10.54
CA ASN A 275 1.05 -1.06 11.03
C ASN A 275 2.17 -1.16 9.98
N PHE A 276 2.53 -0.02 9.41
CA PHE A 276 3.46 0.05 8.30
C PHE A 276 4.88 -0.43 8.66
N SER A 277 5.47 0.10 9.72
CA SER A 277 6.86 -0.20 10.12
C SER A 277 7.06 -1.68 10.43
N ASN A 278 6.14 -2.27 11.19
CA ASN A 278 6.23 -3.68 11.56
C ASN A 278 6.16 -4.60 10.34
N ASN A 279 5.28 -4.29 9.37
CA ASN A 279 5.18 -5.08 8.15
C ASN A 279 6.45 -4.97 7.31
N LEU A 280 7.01 -3.77 7.15
CA LEU A 280 8.23 -3.59 6.38
C LEU A 280 9.42 -4.35 6.99
N ASP A 281 9.58 -4.28 8.30
CA ASP A 281 10.63 -5.00 9.04
C ASP A 281 10.47 -6.53 8.90
N GLU A 282 9.23 -7.02 8.93
CA GLU A 282 8.90 -8.44 8.71
C GLU A 282 9.28 -8.89 7.28
N GLN A 283 9.02 -8.05 6.28
CA GLN A 283 9.40 -8.33 4.89
C GLN A 283 10.91 -8.32 4.67
N GLU A 284 11.63 -7.33 5.21
CA GLU A 284 13.10 -7.28 5.12
C GLU A 284 13.74 -8.50 5.79
N ARG A 285 13.20 -8.93 6.93
CA ARG A 285 13.66 -10.15 7.62
C ARG A 285 13.41 -11.40 6.79
N SER A 286 12.21 -11.56 6.23
CA SER A 286 11.87 -12.71 5.37
C SER A 286 12.78 -12.80 4.15
N ILE A 287 13.13 -11.66 3.53
CA ILE A 287 14.09 -11.63 2.42
C ILE A 287 15.49 -12.04 2.88
N LYS A 288 15.93 -11.57 4.04
CA LYS A 288 17.24 -11.96 4.61
C LYS A 288 17.31 -13.46 4.87
N GLU A 289 16.25 -14.04 5.41
CA GLU A 289 16.13 -15.48 5.64
C GLU A 289 16.12 -16.26 4.30
N ALA A 290 15.39 -15.77 3.31
CA ALA A 290 15.36 -16.36 1.97
C ALA A 290 16.74 -16.31 1.27
N LYS A 291 17.51 -15.23 1.46
CA LYS A 291 18.91 -15.13 0.97
C LYS A 291 19.83 -16.15 1.63
N GLU A 292 19.68 -16.38 2.93
CA GLU A 292 20.47 -17.39 3.62
C GLU A 292 20.09 -18.79 3.13
N ALA A 293 18.79 -19.09 3.00
CA ALA A 293 18.29 -20.35 2.47
C ALA A 293 18.78 -20.62 1.03
N GLN A 294 18.83 -19.57 0.20
CA GLN A 294 19.41 -19.63 -1.15
C GLN A 294 20.88 -20.04 -1.10
N LYS A 295 21.67 -19.37 -0.25
CA LYS A 295 23.09 -19.65 -0.11
C LYS A 295 23.33 -21.10 0.33
N THR A 296 22.59 -21.58 1.33
CA THR A 296 22.67 -22.99 1.78
C THR A 296 22.30 -23.96 0.66
N ALA A 297 21.23 -23.67 -0.09
CA ALA A 297 20.81 -24.55 -1.21
C ALA A 297 21.88 -24.64 -2.31
N VAL A 298 22.57 -23.53 -2.62
CA VAL A 298 23.68 -23.50 -3.58
C VAL A 298 24.87 -24.32 -3.07
N GLU A 299 25.24 -24.17 -1.80
CA GLU A 299 26.32 -24.92 -1.17
C GLU A 299 26.06 -26.44 -1.15
N ASP A 300 24.82 -26.86 -0.89
CA ASP A 300 24.45 -28.27 -0.74
C ASP A 300 24.21 -29.01 -2.07
N GLN A 301 23.59 -28.34 -3.04
CA GLN A 301 23.02 -29.00 -4.23
C GLN A 301 23.59 -28.51 -5.56
N GLY A 302 24.42 -27.47 -5.55
CA GLY A 302 24.90 -26.80 -6.77
C GLY A 302 23.88 -25.82 -7.33
N GLU A 303 24.39 -24.79 -8.01
CA GLU A 303 23.63 -23.63 -8.49
C GLU A 303 22.57 -24.01 -9.53
N GLU A 304 22.79 -25.10 -10.26
CA GLU A 304 21.90 -25.63 -11.30
C GLU A 304 20.78 -26.55 -10.79
N SER A 305 20.74 -26.85 -9.48
CA SER A 305 19.73 -27.76 -8.94
C SER A 305 18.32 -27.17 -9.01
N LEU A 306 17.32 -28.02 -9.25
CA LEU A 306 15.91 -27.60 -9.24
C LEU A 306 15.49 -26.95 -7.91
N ALA A 307 16.13 -27.34 -6.80
CA ALA A 307 15.90 -26.73 -5.50
C ALA A 307 16.38 -25.27 -5.47
N VAL A 308 17.58 -24.98 -5.98
CA VAL A 308 18.09 -23.60 -6.10
C VAL A 308 17.21 -22.76 -7.01
N VAL A 309 16.70 -23.33 -8.11
CA VAL A 309 15.75 -22.61 -9.00
C VAL A 309 14.49 -22.18 -8.25
N GLU A 310 13.92 -23.09 -7.46
CA GLU A 310 12.71 -22.80 -6.69
C GLU A 310 12.98 -21.74 -5.61
N VAL A 311 14.11 -21.84 -4.90
CA VAL A 311 14.49 -20.84 -3.89
C VAL A 311 14.77 -19.47 -4.53
N ASN A 312 15.45 -19.43 -5.68
CA ASN A 312 15.68 -18.19 -6.44
C ASN A 312 14.36 -17.54 -6.87
N LYS A 313 13.39 -18.35 -7.30
CA LYS A 313 12.06 -17.86 -7.67
C LYS A 313 11.32 -17.25 -6.48
N GLN A 314 11.37 -17.91 -5.32
CA GLN A 314 10.78 -17.40 -4.08
C GLN A 314 11.43 -16.09 -3.63
N LEU A 315 12.76 -16.03 -3.63
CA LEU A 315 13.51 -14.83 -3.28
C LEU A 315 13.22 -13.68 -4.25
N MET A 316 13.19 -13.95 -5.57
CA MET A 316 12.87 -12.95 -6.59
C MET A 316 11.51 -12.32 -6.35
N PHE A 317 10.48 -13.12 -6.05
CA PHE A 317 9.15 -12.58 -5.76
C PHE A 317 9.12 -11.77 -4.47
N ALA A 318 9.85 -12.19 -3.44
CA ALA A 318 9.96 -11.43 -2.19
C ALA A 318 10.65 -10.07 -2.42
N GLU A 319 11.73 -10.04 -3.21
CA GLU A 319 12.44 -8.82 -3.56
C GLU A 319 11.61 -7.87 -4.44
N ARG A 320 10.90 -8.39 -5.45
CA ARG A 320 9.94 -7.56 -6.22
C ARG A 320 8.87 -6.97 -5.33
N ARG A 321 8.30 -7.78 -4.44
CA ARG A 321 7.26 -7.35 -3.52
C ARG A 321 7.75 -6.19 -2.66
N ILE A 322 8.91 -6.32 -2.01
CA ILE A 322 9.43 -5.22 -1.17
C ILE A 322 9.82 -3.99 -2.00
N ALA A 323 10.25 -4.17 -3.25
CA ALA A 323 10.57 -3.05 -4.12
C ALA A 323 9.33 -2.21 -4.45
N VAL A 324 8.22 -2.86 -4.81
CA VAL A 324 6.91 -2.19 -5.00
C VAL A 324 6.47 -1.48 -3.74
N MET A 325 6.67 -2.09 -2.57
CA MET A 325 6.35 -1.45 -1.29
C MET A 325 7.18 -0.18 -1.09
N TYR A 326 8.48 -0.21 -1.40
CA TYR A 326 9.35 0.96 -1.31
C TYR A 326 9.00 2.06 -2.30
N ASP A 327 8.68 1.70 -3.54
CA ASP A 327 8.22 2.63 -4.57
C ASP A 327 6.93 3.34 -4.14
N TYR A 328 5.95 2.56 -3.66
CA TYR A 328 4.70 3.11 -3.14
C TYR A 328 4.92 4.08 -1.96
N LEU A 329 5.90 3.81 -1.09
CA LEU A 329 6.21 4.69 0.04
C LEU A 329 6.90 5.98 -0.38
N ASP A 330 7.73 5.91 -1.41
CA ASP A 330 8.30 7.11 -2.00
C ASP A 330 7.18 8.02 -2.51
N ASP A 331 6.16 7.46 -3.17
CA ASP A 331 5.01 8.23 -3.65
C ASP A 331 4.23 8.89 -2.51
N ILE A 332 3.95 8.17 -1.42
CA ILE A 332 3.11 8.70 -0.33
C ILE A 332 3.87 9.55 0.72
N GLN A 333 5.21 9.43 0.81
CA GLN A 333 6.03 10.14 1.81
C GLN A 333 7.12 11.05 1.22
N SER A 334 7.37 10.98 -0.08
CA SER A 334 8.43 11.74 -0.80
C SER A 334 9.79 11.63 -0.11
N ASN A 335 10.25 10.41 0.15
CA ASN A 335 11.47 10.12 0.91
C ASN A 335 12.48 9.36 0.05
N THR A 336 13.54 10.07 -0.36
CA THR A 336 14.63 9.57 -1.22
C THR A 336 15.28 8.27 -0.74
N SER A 337 15.21 7.95 0.56
CA SER A 337 15.73 6.67 1.07
C SER A 337 14.92 5.46 0.59
N PHE A 338 13.60 5.59 0.41
CA PHE A 338 12.76 4.51 -0.10
C PHE A 338 12.99 4.27 -1.58
N LYS A 339 13.11 5.32 -2.38
CA LYS A 339 13.49 5.21 -3.80
C LYS A 339 14.78 4.42 -4.01
N ASN A 340 15.82 4.70 -3.21
CA ASN A 340 17.08 3.97 -3.30
C ASN A 340 16.94 2.50 -2.90
N LYS A 341 16.11 2.20 -1.90
CA LYS A 341 15.82 0.82 -1.49
C LYS A 341 15.01 0.06 -2.55
N ALA A 342 14.00 0.69 -3.16
CA ALA A 342 13.23 0.12 -4.27
C ALA A 342 14.18 -0.29 -5.41
N ALA A 343 14.98 0.66 -5.90
CA ALA A 343 15.92 0.42 -6.99
C ALA A 343 16.94 -0.69 -6.67
N LYS A 344 17.37 -0.82 -5.40
CA LYS A 344 18.24 -1.91 -4.96
C LYS A 344 17.56 -3.27 -5.14
N TYR A 345 16.37 -3.45 -4.58
CA TYR A 345 15.66 -4.73 -4.64
C TYR A 345 15.17 -5.07 -6.05
N GLU A 346 14.80 -4.08 -6.88
CA GLU A 346 14.51 -4.30 -8.31
C GLU A 346 15.72 -4.87 -9.05
N LYS A 347 16.91 -4.32 -8.78
CA LYS A 347 18.15 -4.79 -9.40
C LYS A 347 18.49 -6.22 -8.98
N GLU A 348 18.36 -6.54 -7.69
CA GLU A 348 18.60 -7.89 -7.16
C GLU A 348 17.58 -8.89 -7.77
N ALA A 349 16.29 -8.54 -7.79
CA ALA A 349 15.25 -9.38 -8.38
C ALA A 349 15.49 -9.64 -9.87
N HIS A 350 15.96 -8.63 -10.61
CA HIS A 350 16.30 -8.77 -12.02
C HIS A 350 17.51 -9.71 -12.24
N GLN A 351 18.47 -9.76 -11.30
CA GLN A 351 19.58 -10.73 -11.36
C GLN A 351 19.06 -12.16 -11.16
N LEU A 352 18.20 -12.39 -10.16
CA LEU A 352 17.58 -13.70 -9.91
C LEU A 352 16.69 -14.16 -11.08
N GLN A 353 15.99 -13.22 -11.73
CA GLN A 353 15.20 -13.51 -12.92
C GLN A 353 16.07 -14.03 -14.07
N LYS A 354 17.27 -13.45 -14.28
CA LYS A 354 18.20 -13.93 -15.30
C LYS A 354 18.62 -15.38 -15.05
N GLN A 355 19.00 -15.72 -13.82
CA GLN A 355 19.37 -17.08 -13.41
C GLN A 355 18.20 -18.06 -13.62
N THR A 356 17.00 -17.69 -13.18
CA THR A 356 15.79 -18.50 -13.35
C THR A 356 15.44 -18.72 -14.84
N SER A 357 15.69 -17.73 -15.70
CA SER A 357 15.44 -17.85 -17.14
C SER A 357 16.30 -18.92 -17.82
N VAL A 358 17.55 -19.13 -17.38
CA VAL A 358 18.45 -20.17 -17.93
C VAL A 358 17.84 -21.56 -17.73
N ASN A 359 17.34 -21.81 -16.52
CA ASN A 359 16.74 -23.09 -16.15
C ASN A 359 15.42 -23.37 -16.86
N ASN A 360 14.59 -22.33 -17.06
CA ASN A 360 13.38 -22.44 -17.87
C ASN A 360 13.70 -22.79 -19.33
N ARG A 361 14.76 -22.21 -19.90
CA ARG A 361 15.24 -22.51 -21.26
C ARG A 361 15.66 -23.97 -21.41
N LEU A 362 16.49 -24.47 -20.48
CA LEU A 362 16.93 -25.88 -20.47
C LEU A 362 15.76 -26.85 -20.33
N THR A 363 14.81 -26.54 -19.45
CA THR A 363 13.60 -27.33 -19.24
C THR A 363 12.77 -27.40 -20.52
N GLU A 364 12.59 -26.28 -21.21
CA GLU A 364 11.82 -26.27 -22.46
C GLU A 364 12.57 -26.97 -23.60
N PHE A 365 13.90 -26.79 -23.70
CA PHE A 365 14.74 -27.51 -24.65
C PHE A 365 14.60 -29.02 -24.48
N GLU A 366 14.64 -29.56 -23.25
CA GLU A 366 14.47 -30.99 -23.01
C GLU A 366 13.09 -31.51 -23.39
N LYS A 367 12.03 -30.71 -23.18
CA LYS A 367 10.66 -31.08 -23.58
C LYS A 367 10.50 -31.16 -25.10
N THR A 368 11.16 -30.26 -25.85
CA THR A 368 11.06 -30.21 -27.32
C THR A 368 12.08 -31.09 -28.02
N ARG A 369 13.16 -31.48 -27.34
CA ARG A 369 14.31 -32.22 -27.89
C ARG A 369 13.94 -33.42 -28.74
N LYS A 370 12.91 -34.19 -28.32
CA LYS A 370 12.45 -35.41 -29.03
C LYS A 370 11.84 -35.12 -30.40
N ASN A 371 11.40 -33.89 -30.62
CA ASN A 371 10.75 -33.44 -31.86
C ASN A 371 11.69 -32.62 -32.76
N LEU A 372 12.97 -32.50 -32.39
CA LEU A 372 13.97 -31.80 -33.20
C LEU A 372 14.51 -32.73 -34.29
N GLU A 373 14.60 -32.21 -35.50
CA GLU A 373 15.18 -32.85 -36.66
C GLU A 373 16.71 -32.62 -36.69
N GLY A 374 17.48 -33.67 -36.99
CA GLY A 374 18.94 -33.60 -37.12
C GLY A 374 19.71 -34.70 -36.39
N LYS A 375 21.04 -34.74 -36.56
CA LYS A 375 21.88 -35.73 -35.88
C LYS A 375 21.93 -35.44 -34.38
N LYS A 376 21.74 -36.47 -33.55
CA LYS A 376 21.80 -36.40 -32.07
C LYS A 376 23.03 -35.66 -31.51
N LYS A 377 24.16 -35.71 -32.22
CA LYS A 377 25.39 -35.02 -31.82
C LYS A 377 25.24 -33.48 -31.77
N HIS A 378 24.55 -32.87 -32.74
CA HIS A 378 24.37 -31.42 -32.81
C HIS A 378 23.37 -30.94 -31.76
N ILE A 379 22.29 -31.70 -31.57
CA ILE A 379 21.31 -31.45 -30.51
C ILE A 379 21.99 -31.57 -29.12
N LYS A 380 22.90 -32.52 -28.93
CA LYS A 380 23.67 -32.65 -27.69
C LYS A 380 24.66 -31.50 -27.48
N ALA A 381 25.29 -31.01 -28.56
CA ALA A 381 26.21 -29.88 -28.50
C ALA A 381 25.48 -28.57 -28.15
N VAL A 382 24.34 -28.28 -28.78
CA VAL A 382 23.49 -27.13 -28.40
C VAL A 382 23.02 -27.22 -26.95
N LYS A 383 22.66 -28.41 -26.46
CA LYS A 383 22.36 -28.60 -25.04
C LYS A 383 23.55 -28.21 -24.16
N GLN A 384 24.76 -28.62 -24.55
CA GLN A 384 25.97 -28.33 -23.79
C GLN A 384 26.24 -26.82 -23.76
N GLU A 385 26.09 -26.11 -24.89
CA GLU A 385 26.20 -24.64 -24.96
C GLU A 385 25.22 -23.95 -23.99
N LEU A 386 23.97 -24.42 -23.93
CA LEU A 386 22.96 -23.88 -23.00
C LEU A 386 23.30 -24.17 -21.52
N MET A 387 23.93 -25.30 -21.23
CA MET A 387 24.35 -25.65 -19.86
C MET A 387 25.61 -24.88 -19.43
N GLU A 388 26.54 -24.60 -20.35
CA GLU A 388 27.74 -23.82 -20.07
C GLU A 388 27.44 -22.36 -19.66
N GLU A 389 26.27 -21.83 -20.04
CA GLU A 389 25.81 -20.52 -19.58
C GLU A 389 25.31 -20.48 -18.14
N LEU A 390 24.98 -21.62 -17.53
CA LEU A 390 24.75 -21.65 -16.08
C LEU A 390 26.04 -21.37 -15.30
N HIS A 391 27.20 -21.52 -15.94
CA HIS A 391 28.52 -21.43 -15.31
C HIS A 391 29.24 -20.10 -15.61
N LYS A 392 28.57 -19.14 -16.25
CA LYS A 392 29.08 -17.79 -16.61
C LYS A 392 28.28 -16.72 -15.90
#